data_AF-A0A2T5JZ32-F1
#
_entry.id   AF-A0A2T5JZ32-F1
#
_cell.length_a   1.000
_cell.length_b   1.000
_cell.length_c   1.000
_cell.angle_alpha   90.00
_cell.angle_beta   90.00
_cell.angle_gamma   90.00
#
_symmetry.space_group_name_H-M   'P 1'
#
loop_
_entity.id
_entity.type
_entity.pdbx_description
1 polymer ?
#
loop_
_entity_poly.entity_id
_entity_poly.type
_entity_poly.pdbx_seq_one_letter_code
_entity_poly.pdbx_strand_id
1 'polypeptide(L)'
;MPSGSYIFGSGKPRIGIPDELTTLSKMLDYLGISDKELLKIRLSRSFMYSEFTIPSPKKARLISAPDARLKFLQGRLKSSFEKFYRPRLSTHGFVSGRSIITNAAIHARKRHVLSLDLKAFFPSITENRVRGLFRNLGFATDVCDAITTICCHAGYLPQGAPTSPIISNLICFSLDRDLHSFAKKQNLVFTRYADDISISTNGTPAGLFSATVPSPGKLDISALSVDLIDVVVKNGFFLNEEKIRFSSGSHRKIVTGLIVNEFPNVPRTYISNIRAILFSIMKDGYAVAEAKFRQKRPSAKRSLEQYLRGKLNHLANVRGKGDPIYRSLADKFNKEFLPSLATEPTPRERQSSGIWIIEWQYNDRKIDKLYGEAEANGQGIMSVTEGAQGTAFFLDGVGLVSAEHCAPPEEIDLEFFRVFHPSAPNLKFEVKVAKRCKVRDICILKHDVPENKFEGLKPCRVPARGGDVVRAFGFTDYQVGDAVTTSRGEVSHVATRSGVKLLNLSFKIGQGMSGGPIMDRMERVVGVVHKGGPLELRDYAVTLNAVLSLHEEASL
;
A
#
# COMPACT_ATOMS: atom_id res chain seq x y z
N MET A 1 -25.17 -32.37 10.33
CA MET A 1 -24.36 -31.51 9.45
C MET A 1 -25.26 -30.94 8.38
N PRO A 2 -25.14 -29.66 8.00
CA PRO A 2 -25.88 -29.14 6.86
C PRO A 2 -25.44 -29.87 5.57
N SER A 3 -26.37 -30.07 4.62
CA SER A 3 -26.09 -30.70 3.33
C SER A 3 -25.00 -29.93 2.55
N GLY A 4 -24.30 -30.58 1.63
CA GLY A 4 -23.35 -29.90 0.73
C GLY A 4 -23.98 -28.74 -0.04
N SER A 5 -25.29 -28.81 -0.34
CA SER A 5 -26.08 -27.71 -0.91
C SER A 5 -26.18 -26.50 0.02
N TYR A 6 -26.16 -26.75 1.33
CA TYR A 6 -26.15 -25.70 2.34
C TYR A 6 -24.79 -25.04 2.52
N ILE A 7 -23.67 -25.66 2.11
CA ILE A 7 -22.31 -25.09 2.21
C ILE A 7 -21.94 -24.33 0.93
N PHE A 8 -22.42 -24.78 -0.24
CA PHE A 8 -21.98 -24.27 -1.54
C PHE A 8 -23.08 -23.67 -2.43
N GLY A 9 -24.34 -23.65 -1.98
CA GLY A 9 -25.49 -23.32 -2.83
C GLY A 9 -26.01 -24.58 -3.55
N SER A 10 -27.15 -24.48 -4.23
CA SER A 10 -27.86 -25.59 -4.88
C SER A 10 -27.13 -26.26 -6.08
N GLY A 11 -25.83 -26.07 -6.23
CA GLY A 11 -24.98 -26.84 -7.13
C GLY A 11 -23.78 -27.40 -6.38
N LYS A 12 -23.42 -28.67 -6.63
CA LYS A 12 -22.08 -29.16 -6.26
C LYS A 12 -21.07 -28.14 -6.80
N PRO A 13 -20.17 -27.58 -5.98
CA PRO A 13 -19.16 -26.69 -6.51
C PRO A 13 -18.38 -27.50 -7.56
N ARG A 14 -18.37 -27.03 -8.82
CA ARG A 14 -17.53 -27.62 -9.88
C ARG A 14 -16.07 -27.25 -9.58
N ILE A 15 -15.55 -27.78 -8.48
CA ILE A 15 -14.15 -27.76 -8.16
C ILE A 15 -13.54 -28.94 -8.92
N GLY A 16 -12.64 -28.67 -9.84
CA GLY A 16 -11.80 -29.71 -10.42
C GLY A 16 -10.94 -30.27 -9.29
N ILE A 17 -11.25 -31.49 -8.83
CA ILE A 17 -10.37 -32.23 -7.93
C ILE A 17 -9.06 -32.45 -8.69
N PRO A 18 -7.89 -32.09 -8.12
CA PRO A 18 -6.61 -32.34 -8.77
C PRO A 18 -6.48 -33.82 -9.11
N ASP A 19 -5.96 -34.13 -10.31
CA ASP A 19 -5.88 -35.50 -10.81
C ASP A 19 -5.21 -36.45 -9.82
N GLU A 20 -4.16 -35.95 -9.14
CA GLU A 20 -3.42 -36.70 -8.14
C GLU A 20 -4.25 -37.07 -6.88
N LEU A 21 -5.39 -36.43 -6.63
CA LEU A 21 -6.25 -36.69 -5.46
C LEU A 21 -7.58 -37.35 -5.84
N THR A 22 -7.73 -37.86 -7.06
CA THR A 22 -8.98 -38.47 -7.53
C THR A 22 -9.22 -39.87 -6.97
N THR A 23 -8.17 -40.67 -6.79
CA THR A 23 -8.21 -42.02 -6.20
C THR A 23 -7.10 -42.19 -5.18
N LEU A 24 -7.25 -43.16 -4.27
CA LEU A 24 -6.21 -43.44 -3.27
C LEU A 24 -4.87 -43.81 -3.94
N SER A 25 -4.89 -44.71 -4.93
CA SER A 25 -3.66 -45.10 -5.65
C SER A 25 -2.92 -43.90 -6.24
N LYS A 26 -3.61 -43.00 -6.96
CA LYS A 26 -2.98 -41.79 -7.52
C LYS A 26 -2.43 -40.86 -6.43
N MET A 27 -3.12 -40.76 -5.28
CA MET A 27 -2.66 -39.97 -4.15
C MET A 27 -1.40 -40.57 -3.53
N LEU A 28 -1.34 -41.89 -3.34
CA LEU A 28 -0.18 -42.58 -2.79
C LEU A 28 1.03 -42.46 -3.73
N ASP A 29 0.82 -42.63 -5.03
CA ASP A 29 1.85 -42.44 -6.07
C ASP A 29 2.38 -41.01 -6.07
N TYR A 30 1.47 -40.02 -6.04
CA TYR A 30 1.85 -38.62 -5.94
C TYR A 30 2.60 -38.33 -4.64
N LEU A 31 2.21 -38.89 -3.52
CA LEU A 31 2.90 -38.69 -2.25
C LEU A 31 4.23 -39.47 -2.16
N GLY A 32 4.44 -40.46 -3.02
CA GLY A 32 5.60 -41.36 -2.98
C GLY A 32 5.59 -42.21 -1.71
N ILE A 33 4.44 -42.78 -1.36
CA ILE A 33 4.23 -43.66 -0.21
C ILE A 33 3.45 -44.90 -0.63
N SER A 34 3.63 -46.01 0.09
CA SER A 34 2.82 -47.23 -0.10
C SER A 34 1.65 -47.29 0.88
N ASP A 35 0.68 -48.19 0.64
CA ASP A 35 -0.39 -48.49 1.61
C ASP A 35 0.15 -48.90 2.99
N LYS A 36 1.27 -49.64 3.01
CA LYS A 36 1.95 -50.03 4.25
C LYS A 36 2.48 -48.82 5.01
N GLU A 37 3.04 -47.83 4.31
CA GLU A 37 3.50 -46.59 4.94
C GLU A 37 2.32 -45.75 5.45
N LEU A 38 1.22 -45.65 4.69
CA LEU A 38 0.01 -44.97 5.16
C LEU A 38 -0.56 -45.62 6.43
N LEU A 39 -0.59 -46.95 6.49
CA LEU A 39 -0.99 -47.68 7.69
C LEU A 39 -0.04 -47.41 8.86
N LYS A 40 1.27 -47.38 8.62
CA LYS A 40 2.27 -47.01 9.64
C LYS A 40 2.04 -45.60 10.16
N ILE A 41 1.78 -44.62 9.29
CA ILE A 41 1.43 -43.26 9.69
C ILE A 41 0.18 -43.27 10.57
N ARG A 42 -0.86 -44.03 10.20
CA ARG A 42 -2.09 -44.15 10.98
C ARG A 42 -1.84 -44.68 12.39
N LEU A 43 -1.03 -45.74 12.52
CA LEU A 43 -0.74 -46.40 13.79
C LEU A 43 0.24 -45.61 14.68
N SER A 44 1.21 -44.92 14.07
CA SER A 44 2.27 -44.21 14.79
C SER A 44 2.09 -42.70 14.86
N ARG A 45 0.93 -42.17 14.43
CA ARG A 45 0.62 -40.74 14.30
C ARG A 45 0.93 -39.90 15.54
N SER A 46 0.78 -40.47 16.73
CA SER A 46 1.08 -39.80 18.00
C SER A 46 2.56 -39.45 18.15
N PHE A 47 3.45 -40.34 17.67
CA PHE A 47 4.90 -40.19 17.79
C PHE A 47 5.52 -39.36 16.66
N MET A 48 4.76 -39.06 15.61
CA MET A 48 5.21 -38.26 14.45
C MET A 48 5.04 -36.75 14.66
N TYR A 49 4.65 -36.32 15.86
CA TYR A 49 4.53 -34.92 16.24
C TYR A 49 5.35 -34.63 17.49
N SER A 50 6.09 -33.53 17.47
CA SER A 50 6.75 -32.96 18.65
C SER A 50 5.94 -31.80 19.19
N GLU A 51 5.56 -31.88 20.47
CA GLU A 51 4.82 -30.82 21.14
C GLU A 51 5.73 -29.91 21.94
N PHE A 52 5.55 -28.60 21.78
CA PHE A 52 6.25 -27.60 22.59
C PHE A 52 5.41 -26.34 22.75
N THR A 53 5.69 -25.58 23.80
CA THR A 53 4.96 -24.33 24.06
C THR A 53 5.75 -23.12 23.61
N ILE A 54 5.06 -22.18 22.95
CA ILE A 54 5.60 -20.85 22.65
C ILE A 54 4.99 -19.85 23.63
N PRO A 55 5.81 -19.01 24.30
CA PRO A 55 5.29 -17.93 25.13
C PRO A 55 4.42 -16.98 24.28
N SER A 56 3.22 -16.68 24.75
CA SER A 56 2.44 -15.56 24.23
C SER A 56 2.04 -14.62 25.37
N PRO A 57 1.72 -13.34 25.08
CA PRO A 57 1.49 -12.32 26.11
C PRO A 57 0.38 -12.66 27.13
N LYS A 58 -0.51 -13.62 26.82
CA LYS A 58 -1.62 -14.01 27.71
C LYS A 58 -1.55 -15.48 28.15
N LYS A 59 -1.35 -16.40 27.21
CA LYS A 59 -1.30 -17.85 27.48
C LYS A 59 -0.25 -18.50 26.60
N ALA A 60 0.47 -19.49 27.14
CA ALA A 60 1.35 -20.33 26.36
C ALA A 60 0.57 -21.01 25.24
N ARG A 61 1.14 -21.03 24.04
CA ARG A 61 0.55 -21.62 22.85
C ARG A 61 1.19 -22.98 22.62
N LEU A 62 0.41 -24.06 22.73
CA LEU A 62 0.84 -25.41 22.38
C LEU A 62 0.98 -25.50 20.86
N ILE A 63 2.17 -25.87 20.39
CA ILE A 63 2.48 -26.15 18.99
C ILE A 63 2.74 -27.64 18.88
N SER A 64 2.01 -28.31 17.99
CA SER A 64 2.23 -29.71 17.63
C SER A 64 2.86 -29.71 16.24
N ALA A 65 4.19 -29.78 16.18
CA ALA A 65 4.95 -29.73 14.93
C ALA A 65 5.17 -31.15 14.38
N PRO A 66 4.83 -31.42 13.11
CA PRO A 66 5.09 -32.72 12.49
C PRO A 66 6.60 -32.96 12.31
N ASP A 67 7.00 -34.23 12.32
CA ASP A 67 8.34 -34.65 11.92
C ASP A 67 8.66 -34.31 10.45
N ALA A 68 9.91 -34.51 10.03
CA ALA A 68 10.35 -34.16 8.68
C ALA A 68 9.58 -34.91 7.58
N ARG A 69 9.24 -36.20 7.78
CA ARG A 69 8.56 -37.02 6.79
C ARG A 69 7.11 -36.58 6.64
N LEU A 70 6.39 -36.40 7.75
CA LEU A 70 5.01 -35.96 7.74
C LEU A 70 4.87 -34.53 7.24
N LYS A 71 5.82 -33.65 7.60
CA LYS A 71 5.89 -32.28 7.07
C LYS A 71 6.07 -32.26 5.56
N PHE A 72 6.88 -33.16 5.00
CA PHE A 72 7.05 -33.30 3.54
C PHE A 72 5.74 -33.71 2.85
N LEU A 73 5.07 -34.76 3.37
CA LEU A 73 3.79 -35.23 2.82
C LEU A 73 2.71 -34.15 2.90
N GLN A 74 2.61 -33.47 4.04
CA GLN A 74 1.71 -32.33 4.23
C GLN A 74 2.06 -31.16 3.28
N GLY A 75 3.34 -30.92 3.00
CA GLY A 75 3.76 -29.92 2.00
C GLY A 75 3.26 -30.24 0.58
N ARG A 76 3.32 -31.51 0.16
CA ARG A 76 2.79 -31.95 -1.14
C ARG A 76 1.27 -31.81 -1.22
N LEU A 77 0.55 -32.23 -0.17
CA LEU A 77 -0.90 -32.06 -0.07
C LEU A 77 -1.31 -30.58 -0.08
N LYS A 78 -0.61 -29.74 0.68
CA LYS A 78 -0.83 -28.28 0.70
C LYS A 78 -0.77 -27.71 -0.72
N SER A 79 0.25 -28.10 -1.49
CA SER A 79 0.43 -27.63 -2.86
C SER A 79 -0.74 -28.05 -3.76
N SER A 80 -1.25 -29.27 -3.62
CA SER A 80 -2.45 -29.74 -4.34
C SER A 80 -3.71 -29.00 -3.90
N PHE A 81 -3.87 -28.71 -2.59
CA PHE A 81 -5.00 -27.93 -2.07
C PHE A 81 -5.01 -26.48 -2.59
N GLU A 82 -3.83 -25.86 -2.73
CA GLU A 82 -3.68 -24.50 -3.27
C GLU A 82 -4.15 -24.38 -4.72
N LYS A 83 -4.05 -25.45 -5.53
CA LYS A 83 -4.49 -25.47 -6.94
C LYS A 83 -5.99 -25.18 -7.09
N PHE A 84 -6.82 -25.69 -6.19
CA PHE A 84 -8.27 -25.53 -6.27
C PHE A 84 -8.87 -24.57 -5.24
N TYR A 85 -8.12 -24.19 -4.20
CA TYR A 85 -8.59 -23.21 -3.25
C TYR A 85 -8.76 -21.83 -3.92
N ARG A 86 -9.93 -21.23 -3.73
CA ARG A 86 -10.25 -19.88 -4.21
C ARG A 86 -10.68 -19.02 -3.01
N PRO A 87 -9.78 -18.20 -2.46
CA PRO A 87 -10.09 -17.39 -1.27
C PRO A 87 -11.12 -16.30 -1.59
N ARG A 88 -12.12 -16.12 -0.72
CA ARG A 88 -13.04 -14.97 -0.79
C ARG A 88 -12.28 -13.67 -0.56
N LEU A 89 -12.73 -12.55 -1.13
CA LEU A 89 -12.08 -11.24 -0.96
C LEU A 89 -11.94 -10.82 0.52
N SER A 90 -12.87 -11.23 1.38
CA SER A 90 -12.85 -10.96 2.83
C SER A 90 -11.85 -11.79 3.63
N THR A 91 -11.20 -12.82 3.06
CA THR A 91 -10.35 -13.78 3.79
C THR A 91 -8.87 -13.43 3.67
N HIS A 92 -8.26 -12.79 4.66
CA HIS A 92 -6.85 -12.34 4.58
C HIS A 92 -5.84 -13.30 5.22
N GLY A 93 -6.25 -14.08 6.22
CA GLY A 93 -5.36 -14.98 6.93
C GLY A 93 -4.93 -16.18 6.07
N PHE A 94 -3.64 -16.50 6.08
CA PHE A 94 -3.06 -17.63 5.33
C PHE A 94 -3.30 -17.60 3.81
N VAL A 95 -3.51 -16.42 3.24
CA VAL A 95 -3.70 -16.24 1.79
C VAL A 95 -2.49 -15.52 1.21
N SER A 96 -1.94 -16.06 0.11
CA SER A 96 -0.83 -15.43 -0.61
C SER A 96 -1.21 -14.03 -1.10
N GLY A 97 -0.28 -13.08 -1.00
CA GLY A 97 -0.51 -11.67 -1.34
C GLY A 97 -1.37 -10.90 -0.33
N ARG A 98 -1.82 -11.52 0.77
CA ARG A 98 -2.58 -10.86 1.83
C ARG A 98 -1.79 -10.86 3.13
N SER A 99 -2.04 -9.84 3.94
CA SER A 99 -1.34 -9.58 5.19
C SER A 99 -2.24 -8.85 6.18
N ILE A 100 -1.78 -8.72 7.42
CA ILE A 100 -2.42 -7.87 8.44
C ILE A 100 -2.62 -6.42 7.96
N ILE A 101 -1.75 -5.93 7.06
CA ILE A 101 -1.85 -4.57 6.50
C ILE A 101 -3.03 -4.50 5.52
N THR A 102 -3.12 -5.46 4.59
CA THR A 102 -4.24 -5.51 3.63
C THR A 102 -5.58 -5.68 4.33
N ASN A 103 -5.60 -6.43 5.44
CA ASN A 103 -6.80 -6.62 6.25
C ASN A 103 -7.20 -5.31 6.94
N ALA A 104 -6.25 -4.68 7.65
CA ALA A 104 -6.48 -3.41 8.33
C ALA A 104 -6.89 -2.27 7.39
N ALA A 105 -6.35 -2.24 6.15
CA ALA A 105 -6.65 -1.21 5.17
C ALA A 105 -8.14 -1.12 4.81
N ILE A 106 -8.84 -2.25 4.74
CA ILE A 106 -10.28 -2.31 4.44
C ILE A 106 -11.12 -1.61 5.53
N HIS A 107 -10.64 -1.61 6.77
CA HIS A 107 -11.32 -1.01 7.91
C HIS A 107 -10.81 0.40 8.25
N ALA A 108 -9.88 0.96 7.46
CA ALA A 108 -9.38 2.30 7.66
C ALA A 108 -10.50 3.36 7.55
N ARG A 109 -10.46 4.37 8.42
CA ARG A 109 -11.42 5.50 8.47
C ARG A 109 -12.86 5.10 8.78
N LYS A 110 -13.11 3.87 9.24
CA LYS A 110 -14.44 3.42 9.61
C LYS A 110 -14.83 3.97 10.99
N ARG A 111 -16.03 4.54 11.12
CA ARG A 111 -16.50 5.12 12.39
C ARG A 111 -16.66 4.07 13.49
N HIS A 112 -17.14 2.89 13.14
CA HIS A 112 -17.38 1.79 14.07
C HIS A 112 -16.60 0.55 13.64
N VAL A 113 -15.91 -0.11 14.57
CA VAL A 113 -15.17 -1.36 14.35
C VAL A 113 -15.48 -2.31 15.50
N LEU A 114 -15.95 -3.50 15.17
CA LEU A 114 -16.11 -4.66 16.05
C LEU A 114 -15.04 -5.69 15.68
N SER A 115 -14.23 -6.07 16.67
CA SER A 115 -13.21 -7.11 16.54
C SER A 115 -13.61 -8.31 17.38
N LEU A 116 -13.61 -9.48 16.75
CA LEU A 116 -13.99 -10.77 17.33
C LEU A 116 -12.85 -11.77 17.11
N ASP A 117 -12.80 -12.81 17.94
CA ASP A 117 -11.81 -13.90 17.86
C ASP A 117 -12.51 -15.23 18.10
N LEU A 118 -12.11 -16.27 17.35
CA LEU A 118 -12.67 -17.61 17.52
C LEU A 118 -11.93 -18.37 18.63
N LYS A 119 -12.68 -18.92 19.58
CA LYS A 119 -12.15 -19.71 20.70
C LYS A 119 -11.60 -21.04 20.19
N ALA A 120 -10.35 -21.35 20.59
CA ALA A 120 -9.68 -22.61 20.28
C ALA A 120 -9.77 -23.00 18.79
N PHE A 121 -9.48 -22.05 17.89
CA PHE A 121 -9.72 -22.17 16.45
C PHE A 121 -9.26 -23.49 15.83
N PHE A 122 -7.97 -23.85 15.94
CA PHE A 122 -7.45 -25.10 15.39
C PHE A 122 -8.03 -26.36 16.08
N PRO A 123 -8.03 -26.47 17.42
CA PRO A 123 -8.69 -27.58 18.12
C PRO A 123 -10.19 -27.75 17.81
N SER A 124 -10.91 -26.66 17.49
CA SER A 124 -12.34 -26.73 17.13
C SER A 124 -12.59 -27.37 15.75
N ILE A 125 -11.55 -27.51 14.93
CA ILE A 125 -11.61 -28.18 13.64
C ILE A 125 -11.23 -29.64 13.85
N THR A 126 -12.24 -30.44 14.18
CA THR A 126 -12.07 -31.87 14.46
C THR A 126 -11.75 -32.66 13.20
N GLU A 127 -11.17 -33.84 13.39
CA GLU A 127 -10.88 -34.82 12.34
C GLU A 127 -12.14 -35.12 11.50
N ASN A 128 -13.30 -35.24 12.14
CA ASN A 128 -14.58 -35.46 11.47
C ASN A 128 -15.02 -34.29 10.58
N ARG A 129 -14.71 -33.04 10.97
CA ARG A 129 -14.97 -31.86 10.13
C ARG A 129 -14.07 -31.85 8.89
N VAL A 130 -12.79 -32.22 9.04
CA VAL A 130 -11.84 -32.34 7.93
C VAL A 130 -12.30 -33.43 6.96
N ARG A 131 -12.62 -34.63 7.46
CA ARG A 131 -13.16 -35.72 6.64
C ARG A 131 -14.45 -35.31 5.91
N GLY A 132 -15.37 -34.66 6.63
CA GLY A 132 -16.64 -34.18 6.08
C GLY A 132 -16.46 -33.10 5.00
N LEU A 133 -15.47 -32.20 5.15
CA LEU A 133 -15.11 -31.20 4.15
C LEU A 133 -14.75 -31.87 2.82
N PHE A 134 -13.76 -32.77 2.80
CA PHE A 134 -13.30 -33.38 1.56
C PHE A 134 -14.38 -34.27 0.93
N ARG A 135 -15.18 -34.98 1.73
CA ARG A 135 -16.34 -35.73 1.22
C ARG A 135 -17.35 -34.82 0.53
N ASN A 136 -17.65 -33.65 1.13
CA ASN A 136 -18.56 -32.67 0.53
C ASN A 136 -18.00 -32.00 -0.73
N LEU A 137 -16.68 -31.94 -0.87
CA LEU A 137 -16.01 -31.50 -2.09
C LEU A 137 -16.00 -32.57 -3.20
N GLY A 138 -16.46 -33.79 -2.90
CA GLY A 138 -16.58 -34.88 -3.88
C GLY A 138 -15.39 -35.84 -3.95
N PHE A 139 -14.47 -35.79 -2.98
CA PHE A 139 -13.35 -36.72 -2.90
C PHE A 139 -13.84 -38.13 -2.51
N ALA A 140 -13.15 -39.17 -3.02
CA ALA A 140 -13.42 -40.56 -2.65
C ALA A 140 -13.18 -40.78 -1.13
N THR A 141 -13.93 -41.72 -0.54
CA THR A 141 -13.94 -41.93 0.93
C THR A 141 -12.56 -42.32 1.47
N ASP A 142 -11.87 -43.21 0.78
CA ASP A 142 -10.51 -43.66 1.06
C ASP A 142 -9.49 -42.51 1.00
N VAL A 143 -9.59 -41.64 -0.01
CA VAL A 143 -8.78 -40.41 -0.12
C VAL A 143 -9.06 -39.47 1.05
N CYS A 144 -10.33 -39.28 1.42
CA CYS A 144 -10.71 -38.46 2.58
C CYS A 144 -10.05 -38.99 3.87
N ASP A 145 -10.08 -40.31 4.09
CA ASP A 145 -9.50 -40.94 5.26
C ASP A 145 -7.96 -40.84 5.28
N ALA A 146 -7.32 -40.99 4.11
CA ALA A 146 -5.88 -40.82 3.98
C ALA A 146 -5.43 -39.38 4.26
N ILE A 147 -6.11 -38.38 3.66
CA ILE A 147 -5.84 -36.95 3.93
C ILE A 147 -5.99 -36.66 5.42
N THR A 148 -7.07 -37.16 6.01
CA THR A 148 -7.40 -36.94 7.41
C THR A 148 -6.35 -37.59 8.34
N THR A 149 -5.90 -38.79 8.01
CA THR A 149 -4.82 -39.50 8.72
C THR A 149 -3.52 -38.70 8.69
N ILE A 150 -3.17 -38.14 7.52
CA ILE A 150 -1.93 -37.39 7.33
C ILE A 150 -1.98 -35.99 7.97
N CYS A 151 -3.14 -35.33 7.99
CA CYS A 151 -3.23 -33.90 8.34
C CYS A 151 -3.69 -33.63 9.78
N CYS A 152 -4.38 -34.56 10.43
CA CYS A 152 -4.91 -34.37 11.78
C CYS A 152 -4.06 -35.09 12.83
N HIS A 153 -4.04 -34.55 14.05
CA HIS A 153 -3.37 -35.14 15.20
C HIS A 153 -4.24 -34.93 16.45
N ALA A 154 -4.24 -35.90 17.36
CA ALA A 154 -5.06 -35.90 18.58
C ALA A 154 -6.57 -35.59 18.32
N GLY A 155 -7.09 -36.00 17.15
CA GLY A 155 -8.51 -35.82 16.79
C GLY A 155 -8.88 -34.43 16.25
N TYR A 156 -7.93 -33.53 16.04
CA TYR A 156 -8.16 -32.20 15.48
C TYR A 156 -7.04 -31.75 14.53
N LEU A 157 -7.19 -30.57 13.95
CA LEU A 157 -6.20 -29.95 13.08
C LEU A 157 -5.06 -29.33 13.92
N PRO A 158 -3.81 -29.80 13.83
CA PRO A 158 -2.74 -29.38 14.72
C PRO A 158 -2.22 -27.97 14.37
N GLN A 159 -1.82 -27.22 15.40
CA GLN A 159 -1.16 -25.93 15.22
C GLN A 159 0.34 -26.15 14.96
N GLY A 160 0.78 -25.94 13.72
CA GLY A 160 2.17 -26.14 13.30
C GLY A 160 2.35 -26.96 12.03
N ALA A 161 1.32 -27.69 11.59
CA ALA A 161 1.35 -28.46 10.35
C ALA A 161 1.18 -27.57 9.10
N PRO A 162 1.90 -27.85 7.98
CA PRO A 162 1.80 -27.08 6.73
C PRO A 162 0.39 -27.05 6.10
N THR A 163 -0.43 -28.09 6.29
CA THR A 163 -1.78 -28.16 5.71
C THR A 163 -2.84 -27.45 6.55
N SER A 164 -2.60 -27.26 7.86
CA SER A 164 -3.58 -26.66 8.77
C SER A 164 -4.08 -25.27 8.34
N PRO A 165 -3.21 -24.35 7.86
CA PRO A 165 -3.66 -23.04 7.37
C PRO A 165 -4.69 -23.14 6.24
N ILE A 166 -4.44 -23.95 5.21
CA ILE A 166 -5.34 -24.05 4.04
C ILE A 166 -6.61 -24.84 4.37
N ILE A 167 -6.50 -25.93 5.14
CA ILE A 167 -7.67 -26.70 5.58
C ILE A 167 -8.58 -25.83 6.46
N SER A 168 -8.02 -25.03 7.36
CA SER A 168 -8.84 -24.14 8.21
C SER A 168 -9.60 -23.10 7.39
N ASN A 169 -8.99 -22.56 6.32
CA ASN A 169 -9.65 -21.66 5.40
C ASN A 169 -10.74 -22.32 4.55
N LEU A 170 -10.53 -23.56 4.10
CA LEU A 170 -11.56 -24.34 3.39
C LEU A 170 -12.77 -24.61 4.32
N ILE A 171 -12.53 -24.96 5.58
CA ILE A 171 -13.59 -25.12 6.58
C ILE A 171 -14.34 -23.80 6.82
N CYS A 172 -13.62 -22.69 6.94
CA CYS A 172 -14.23 -21.38 7.15
C CYS A 172 -14.95 -20.81 5.93
N PHE A 173 -14.95 -21.49 4.77
CA PHE A 173 -15.64 -20.99 3.58
C PHE A 173 -17.14 -20.75 3.81
N SER A 174 -17.80 -21.64 4.56
CA SER A 174 -19.22 -21.49 4.93
C SER A 174 -19.43 -20.35 5.92
N LEU A 175 -18.54 -20.23 6.92
CA LEU A 175 -18.53 -19.14 7.88
C LEU A 175 -18.38 -17.78 7.17
N ASP A 176 -17.41 -17.68 6.28
CA ASP A 176 -17.15 -16.45 5.51
C ASP A 176 -18.33 -16.08 4.62
N ARG A 177 -19.02 -17.06 4.03
CA ARG A 177 -20.22 -16.82 3.23
C ARG A 177 -21.37 -16.30 4.09
N ASP A 178 -21.62 -16.93 5.23
CA ASP A 178 -22.74 -16.58 6.11
C ASP A 178 -22.49 -15.20 6.77
N LEU A 179 -21.27 -14.94 7.26
CA LEU A 179 -20.86 -13.63 7.78
C LEU A 179 -20.91 -12.54 6.73
N HIS A 180 -20.49 -12.83 5.50
CA HIS A 180 -20.61 -11.87 4.39
C HIS A 180 -22.08 -11.55 4.08
N SER A 181 -22.95 -12.56 4.10
CA SER A 181 -24.39 -12.38 3.88
C SER A 181 -25.03 -11.55 4.99
N PHE A 182 -24.68 -11.83 6.25
CA PHE A 182 -25.08 -11.03 7.40
C PHE A 182 -24.60 -9.57 7.27
N ALA A 183 -23.32 -9.37 6.98
CA ALA A 183 -22.71 -8.05 6.82
C ALA A 183 -23.37 -7.26 5.69
N LYS A 184 -23.63 -7.90 4.54
CA LYS A 184 -24.29 -7.27 3.39
C LYS A 184 -25.69 -6.76 3.74
N LYS A 185 -26.50 -7.57 4.44
CA LYS A 185 -27.86 -7.18 4.86
C LYS A 185 -27.86 -5.93 5.75
N GLN A 186 -26.80 -5.74 6.53
CA GLN A 186 -26.66 -4.67 7.52
C GLN A 186 -25.76 -3.51 7.03
N ASN A 187 -25.37 -3.48 5.75
CA ASN A 187 -24.43 -2.49 5.18
C ASN A 187 -23.10 -2.38 5.96
N LEU A 188 -22.57 -3.54 6.37
CA LEU A 188 -21.31 -3.68 7.10
C LEU A 188 -20.19 -4.18 6.18
N VAL A 189 -18.95 -3.87 6.56
CA VAL A 189 -17.74 -4.39 5.93
C VAL A 189 -17.17 -5.48 6.83
N PHE A 190 -16.94 -6.67 6.27
CA PHE A 190 -16.44 -7.84 7.00
C PHE A 190 -15.12 -8.34 6.39
N THR A 191 -14.16 -8.66 7.25
CA THR A 191 -12.95 -9.42 6.91
C THR A 191 -12.62 -10.45 8.00
N ARG A 192 -11.87 -11.48 7.62
CA ARG A 192 -11.33 -12.51 8.51
C ARG A 192 -9.83 -12.71 8.28
N TYR A 193 -9.05 -12.65 9.35
CA TYR A 193 -7.64 -13.01 9.38
C TYR A 193 -7.43 -14.22 10.31
N ALA A 194 -7.46 -15.43 9.72
CA ALA A 194 -7.43 -16.69 10.47
C ALA A 194 -8.63 -16.78 11.45
N ASP A 195 -8.38 -16.70 12.75
CA ASP A 195 -9.37 -16.67 13.84
C ASP A 195 -9.88 -15.27 14.19
N ASP A 196 -9.15 -14.22 13.82
CA ASP A 196 -9.57 -12.83 14.02
C ASP A 196 -10.62 -12.44 12.97
N ILE A 197 -11.76 -11.93 13.41
CA ILE A 197 -12.83 -11.38 12.56
C ILE A 197 -12.94 -9.88 12.83
N SER A 198 -13.04 -9.08 11.78
CA SER A 198 -13.23 -7.63 11.87
C SER A 198 -14.45 -7.21 11.08
N ILE A 199 -15.37 -6.50 11.73
CA ILE A 199 -16.58 -5.95 11.13
C ILE A 199 -16.60 -4.44 11.36
N SER A 200 -16.89 -3.64 10.35
CA SER A 200 -16.90 -2.18 10.48
C SER A 200 -17.95 -1.49 9.63
N THR A 201 -18.29 -0.26 9.99
CA THR A 201 -19.22 0.59 9.24
C THR A 201 -19.00 2.08 9.52
N ASN A 202 -19.51 2.92 8.62
CA ASN A 202 -19.66 4.36 8.83
C ASN A 202 -21.07 4.77 9.26
N GLY A 203 -22.06 3.88 9.08
CA GLY A 203 -23.43 4.08 9.55
C GLY A 203 -23.64 3.55 10.95
N THR A 204 -24.89 3.53 11.41
CA THR A 204 -25.27 3.00 12.72
C THR A 204 -25.09 1.47 12.77
N PRO A 205 -24.29 0.92 13.69
CA PRO A 205 -24.02 -0.52 13.75
C PRO A 205 -25.11 -1.32 14.48
N ALA A 206 -26.39 -0.97 14.32
CA ALA A 206 -27.49 -1.53 15.11
C ALA A 206 -27.59 -3.06 14.96
N GLY A 207 -27.44 -3.60 13.74
CA GLY A 207 -27.50 -5.04 13.49
C GLY A 207 -26.39 -5.87 14.15
N LEU A 208 -25.37 -5.25 14.74
CA LEU A 208 -24.30 -5.96 15.46
C LEU A 208 -24.62 -6.25 16.93
N PHE A 209 -25.62 -5.58 17.50
CA PHE A 209 -25.88 -5.60 18.94
C PHE A 209 -27.31 -6.05 19.23
N SER A 210 -27.51 -6.68 20.39
CA SER A 210 -28.83 -7.14 20.85
C SER A 210 -29.73 -5.99 21.30
N ALA A 211 -29.14 -4.90 21.76
CA ALA A 211 -29.81 -3.70 22.24
C ALA A 211 -29.22 -2.44 21.58
N THR A 212 -29.14 -1.33 22.33
CA THR A 212 -28.50 -0.10 21.87
C THR A 212 -27.00 -0.30 21.66
N VAL A 213 -26.39 0.58 20.84
CA VAL A 213 -24.95 0.54 20.56
C VAL A 213 -24.17 0.76 21.88
N PRO A 214 -23.36 -0.20 22.33
CA PRO A 214 -22.67 -0.10 23.62
C PRO A 214 -21.50 0.89 23.55
N SER A 215 -21.02 1.28 24.73
CA SER A 215 -19.79 2.09 24.86
C SER A 215 -18.58 1.33 24.30
N PRO A 216 -17.60 2.04 23.67
CA PRO A 216 -16.36 1.43 23.20
C PRO A 216 -15.58 0.72 24.32
N GLY A 217 -15.08 -0.48 24.04
CA GLY A 217 -14.34 -1.27 25.03
C GLY A 217 -14.36 -2.77 24.77
N LYS A 218 -13.99 -3.54 25.80
CA LYS A 218 -14.27 -4.98 25.86
C LYS A 218 -15.78 -5.14 26.08
N LEU A 219 -16.41 -6.05 25.35
CA LEU A 219 -17.83 -6.35 25.49
C LEU A 219 -18.04 -7.77 26.01
N ASP A 220 -19.17 -7.96 26.69
CA ASP A 220 -19.73 -9.28 26.94
C ASP A 220 -20.39 -9.83 25.66
N ILE A 221 -20.45 -11.15 25.52
CA ILE A 221 -21.07 -11.80 24.36
C ILE A 221 -22.57 -11.48 24.24
N SER A 222 -23.28 -11.28 25.36
CA SER A 222 -24.71 -10.93 25.40
C SER A 222 -25.02 -9.57 24.76
N ALA A 223 -24.01 -8.70 24.61
CA ALA A 223 -24.18 -7.43 23.92
C ALA A 223 -24.29 -7.60 22.40
N LEU A 224 -23.82 -8.71 21.83
CA LEU A 224 -23.87 -8.96 20.39
C LEU A 224 -25.27 -9.41 19.95
N SER A 225 -25.62 -9.15 18.69
CA SER A 225 -26.88 -9.64 18.14
C SER A 225 -26.92 -11.16 18.06
N VAL A 226 -28.10 -11.73 18.32
CA VAL A 226 -28.33 -13.19 18.26
C VAL A 226 -27.98 -13.73 16.87
N ASP A 227 -28.38 -13.03 15.80
CA ASP A 227 -28.05 -13.39 14.42
C ASP A 227 -26.55 -13.57 14.18
N LEU A 228 -25.71 -12.68 14.74
CA LEU A 228 -24.26 -12.76 14.58
C LEU A 228 -23.68 -13.95 15.33
N ILE A 229 -24.14 -14.20 16.56
CA ILE A 229 -23.72 -15.34 17.37
C ILE A 229 -24.13 -16.64 16.67
N ASP A 230 -25.36 -16.72 16.19
CA ASP A 230 -25.92 -17.88 15.50
C ASP A 230 -25.15 -18.21 14.24
N VAL A 231 -24.73 -17.22 13.44
CA VAL A 231 -23.87 -17.46 12.27
C VAL A 231 -22.57 -18.16 12.69
N VAL A 232 -21.95 -17.77 13.79
CA VAL A 232 -20.70 -18.38 14.26
C VAL A 232 -20.93 -19.80 14.79
N VAL A 233 -21.92 -19.98 15.67
CA VAL A 233 -22.26 -21.27 16.31
C VAL A 233 -22.69 -22.31 15.30
N LYS A 234 -23.56 -21.92 14.36
CA LYS A 234 -24.04 -22.77 13.26
C LYS A 234 -22.92 -23.29 12.37
N ASN A 235 -21.82 -22.53 12.23
CA ASN A 235 -20.64 -22.93 11.49
C ASN A 235 -19.63 -23.74 12.34
N GLY A 236 -20.03 -24.16 13.54
CA GLY A 236 -19.24 -25.02 14.41
C GLY A 236 -18.07 -24.31 15.10
N PHE A 237 -18.23 -23.01 15.39
CA PHE A 237 -17.24 -22.20 16.10
C PHE A 237 -17.88 -21.50 17.29
N PHE A 238 -17.04 -21.02 18.21
CA PHE A 238 -17.47 -20.22 19.35
C PHE A 238 -16.62 -18.96 19.43
N LEU A 239 -17.21 -17.87 19.92
CA LEU A 239 -16.48 -16.63 20.15
C LEU A 239 -15.64 -16.71 21.43
N ASN A 240 -14.55 -15.96 21.43
CA ASN A 240 -13.70 -15.77 22.58
C ASN A 240 -14.11 -14.48 23.33
N GLU A 241 -14.87 -14.64 24.40
CA GLU A 241 -15.42 -13.55 25.23
C GLU A 241 -14.34 -12.55 25.70
N GLU A 242 -13.11 -13.03 25.96
CA GLU A 242 -12.00 -12.18 26.38
C GLU A 242 -11.45 -11.25 25.29
N LYS A 243 -11.91 -11.41 24.06
CA LYS A 243 -11.42 -10.71 22.88
C LYS A 243 -12.51 -10.05 22.04
N ILE A 244 -13.75 -10.03 22.51
CA ILE A 244 -14.82 -9.24 21.90
C ILE A 244 -14.55 -7.77 22.23
N ARG A 245 -14.32 -6.95 21.20
CA ARG A 245 -14.01 -5.53 21.37
C ARG A 245 -14.72 -4.66 20.37
N PHE A 246 -15.34 -3.59 20.87
CA PHE A 246 -15.96 -2.56 20.05
C PHE A 246 -15.22 -1.23 20.17
N SER A 247 -15.12 -0.49 19.07
CA SER A 247 -14.47 0.82 19.02
C SER A 247 -15.25 1.78 18.13
N SER A 248 -15.52 2.98 18.62
CA SER A 248 -16.36 4.00 17.96
C SER A 248 -15.74 5.40 18.02
N GLY A 249 -16.13 6.29 17.11
CA GLY A 249 -15.75 7.70 17.12
C GLY A 249 -14.24 7.93 17.09
N SER A 250 -13.74 8.82 17.96
CA SER A 250 -12.32 9.16 18.10
C SER A 250 -11.48 8.11 18.85
N HIS A 251 -12.11 7.08 19.44
CA HIS A 251 -11.37 6.03 20.14
C HIS A 251 -10.43 5.29 19.18
N ARG A 252 -9.32 4.77 19.73
CA ARG A 252 -8.39 3.94 18.98
C ARG A 252 -9.09 2.70 18.46
N LYS A 253 -9.07 2.49 17.16
CA LYS A 253 -9.61 1.30 16.49
C LYS A 253 -8.45 0.42 16.08
N ILE A 254 -8.53 -0.87 16.39
CA ILE A 254 -7.45 -1.83 16.13
C ILE A 254 -7.99 -3.01 15.33
N VAL A 255 -7.33 -3.32 14.21
CA VAL A 255 -7.56 -4.50 13.38
C VAL A 255 -6.23 -5.24 13.22
N THR A 256 -6.19 -6.52 13.59
CA THR A 256 -4.97 -7.37 13.50
C THR A 256 -3.71 -6.71 14.08
N GLY A 257 -3.87 -5.97 15.20
CA GLY A 257 -2.77 -5.27 15.88
C GLY A 257 -2.36 -3.91 15.30
N LEU A 258 -2.99 -3.46 14.20
CA LEU A 258 -2.75 -2.16 13.58
C LEU A 258 -3.87 -1.18 13.92
N ILE A 259 -3.51 0.08 14.16
CA ILE A 259 -4.45 1.19 14.32
C ILE A 259 -5.04 1.53 12.96
N VAL A 260 -6.37 1.74 12.88
CA VAL A 260 -7.07 1.99 11.61
C VAL A 260 -7.89 3.28 11.58
N ASN A 261 -7.66 4.20 12.51
CA ASN A 261 -8.41 5.46 12.59
C ASN A 261 -8.37 6.28 11.29
N GLU A 262 -7.20 6.39 10.65
CA GLU A 262 -7.03 7.14 9.40
C GLU A 262 -6.45 6.29 8.26
N PHE A 263 -5.43 5.50 8.58
CA PHE A 263 -4.77 4.52 7.73
C PHE A 263 -4.14 3.45 8.65
N PRO A 264 -3.80 2.25 8.15
CA PRO A 264 -3.12 1.24 8.93
C PRO A 264 -1.82 1.77 9.51
N ASN A 265 -1.71 1.78 10.84
CA ASN A 265 -0.55 2.35 11.53
C ASN A 265 -0.15 1.48 12.73
N VAL A 266 1.12 1.51 13.11
CA VAL A 266 1.58 0.82 14.32
C VAL A 266 1.18 1.61 15.57
N PRO A 267 1.00 0.95 16.73
CA PRO A 267 0.80 1.65 17.99
C PRO A 267 1.97 2.58 18.34
N ARG A 268 1.69 3.74 18.96
CA ARG A 268 2.74 4.68 19.42
C ARG A 268 3.77 4.00 20.34
N THR A 269 3.33 3.04 21.15
CA THR A 269 4.21 2.24 22.02
C THR A 269 5.22 1.41 21.24
N TYR A 270 4.88 0.96 20.01
CA TYR A 270 5.79 0.25 19.12
C TYR A 270 6.97 1.14 18.71
N ILE A 271 6.65 2.36 18.25
CA ILE A 271 7.64 3.38 17.86
C ILE A 271 8.48 3.81 19.06
N SER A 272 7.83 4.06 20.21
CA SER A 272 8.51 4.43 21.46
C SER A 272 9.51 3.36 21.89
N ASN A 273 9.14 2.08 21.77
CA ASN A 273 10.05 0.98 22.10
C ASN A 273 11.27 0.92 21.18
N ILE A 274 11.12 1.15 19.87
CA ILE A 274 12.25 1.23 18.94
C ILE A 274 13.17 2.39 19.32
N ARG A 275 12.59 3.58 19.56
CA ARG A 275 13.33 4.78 19.98
C ARG A 275 14.14 4.54 21.25
N ALA A 276 13.52 3.91 22.26
CA ALA A 276 14.19 3.62 23.53
C ALA A 276 15.37 2.67 23.35
N ILE A 277 15.24 1.64 22.51
CA ILE A 277 16.32 0.70 22.25
C ILE A 277 17.47 1.39 21.48
N LEU A 278 17.17 2.11 20.39
CA LEU A 278 18.19 2.84 19.63
C LEU A 278 18.90 3.88 20.50
N PHE A 279 18.16 4.59 21.36
CA PHE A 279 18.74 5.52 22.32
C PHE A 279 19.70 4.80 23.30
N SER A 280 19.32 3.63 23.82
CA SER A 280 20.21 2.86 24.69
C SER A 280 21.49 2.42 23.98
N ILE A 281 21.42 2.07 22.68
CA ILE A 281 22.60 1.72 21.89
C ILE A 281 23.52 2.93 21.72
N MET A 282 22.97 4.07 21.29
CA MET A 282 23.76 5.29 21.05
C MET A 282 24.35 5.88 22.35
N LYS A 283 23.66 5.71 23.49
CA LYS A 283 24.11 6.25 24.79
C LYS A 283 25.08 5.32 25.52
N ASP A 284 24.72 4.04 25.63
CA ASP A 284 25.43 3.09 26.50
C ASP A 284 26.30 2.09 25.70
N GLY A 285 26.22 2.10 24.37
CA GLY A 285 26.87 1.14 23.48
C GLY A 285 26.05 -0.14 23.25
N TYR A 286 26.35 -0.84 22.14
CA TYR A 286 25.63 -2.06 21.74
C TYR A 286 25.70 -3.19 22.76
N ALA A 287 26.87 -3.47 23.33
CA ALA A 287 27.06 -4.58 24.27
C ALA A 287 26.17 -4.46 25.52
N VAL A 288 26.06 -3.25 26.07
CA VAL A 288 25.21 -2.97 27.23
C VAL A 288 23.72 -3.10 26.87
N ALA A 289 23.33 -2.58 25.70
CA ALA A 289 21.96 -2.68 25.22
C ALA A 289 21.55 -4.14 24.93
N GLU A 290 22.43 -4.95 24.34
CA GLU A 290 22.23 -6.38 24.10
C GLU A 290 22.06 -7.13 25.42
N ALA A 291 22.91 -6.87 26.42
CA ALA A 291 22.79 -7.49 27.75
C ALA A 291 21.44 -7.17 28.40
N LYS A 292 21.01 -5.90 28.39
CA LYS A 292 19.67 -5.48 28.87
C LYS A 292 18.54 -6.17 28.11
N PHE A 293 18.69 -6.34 26.79
CA PHE A 293 17.72 -7.04 25.95
C PHE A 293 17.61 -8.52 26.31
N ARG A 294 18.74 -9.21 26.50
CA ARG A 294 18.82 -10.62 26.87
C ARG A 294 18.26 -10.86 28.27
N GLN A 295 18.55 -9.99 29.23
CA GLN A 295 17.97 -10.06 30.57
C GLN A 295 16.43 -9.98 30.53
N LYS A 296 15.87 -9.06 29.74
CA LYS A 296 14.42 -8.93 29.57
C LYS A 296 13.80 -10.05 28.72
N ARG A 297 14.61 -10.76 27.92
CA ARG A 297 14.17 -11.82 27.02
C ARG A 297 15.16 -12.98 27.01
N PRO A 298 15.24 -13.77 28.09
CA PRO A 298 16.23 -14.85 28.21
C PRO A 298 16.10 -15.88 27.08
N SER A 299 14.87 -16.15 26.63
CA SER A 299 14.57 -17.11 25.56
C SER A 299 14.71 -16.53 24.13
N ALA A 300 15.17 -15.28 23.98
CA ALA A 300 15.35 -14.70 22.65
C ALA A 300 16.48 -15.42 21.90
N LYS A 301 16.15 -16.01 20.75
CA LYS A 301 17.15 -16.64 19.86
C LYS A 301 17.88 -15.65 18.96
N ARG A 302 17.30 -14.46 18.74
CA ARG A 302 17.82 -13.42 17.84
C ARG A 302 18.63 -12.38 18.61
N SER A 303 19.63 -11.78 17.97
CA SER A 303 20.33 -10.60 18.52
C SER A 303 19.41 -9.37 18.57
N LEU A 304 19.82 -8.35 19.34
CA LEU A 304 19.14 -7.05 19.40
C LEU A 304 19.09 -6.39 18.03
N GLU A 305 20.18 -6.47 17.25
CA GLU A 305 20.22 -5.96 15.88
C GLU A 305 19.14 -6.62 15.02
N GLN A 306 19.11 -7.96 14.95
CA GLN A 306 18.12 -8.71 14.17
C GLN A 306 16.69 -8.38 14.61
N TYR A 307 16.48 -8.21 15.92
CA TYR A 307 15.20 -7.81 16.49
C TYR A 307 14.79 -6.40 16.05
N LEU A 308 15.70 -5.41 16.14
CA LEU A 308 15.47 -4.03 15.69
C LEU A 308 15.23 -3.94 14.19
N ARG A 309 16.07 -4.60 13.40
CA ARG A 309 15.94 -4.69 11.94
C ARG A 309 14.57 -5.23 11.55
N GLY A 310 14.12 -6.31 12.19
CA GLY A 310 12.78 -6.87 11.97
C GLY A 310 11.66 -5.88 12.33
N LYS A 311 11.82 -5.11 13.41
CA LYS A 311 10.85 -4.08 13.80
C LYS A 311 10.79 -2.90 12.85
N LEU A 312 11.94 -2.42 12.39
CA LEU A 312 12.03 -1.33 11.43
C LEU A 312 11.50 -1.75 10.06
N ASN A 313 11.78 -2.97 9.61
CA ASN A 313 11.19 -3.51 8.38
C ASN A 313 9.66 -3.63 8.49
N HIS A 314 9.13 -4.05 9.63
CA HIS A 314 7.69 -4.05 9.85
C HIS A 314 7.11 -2.62 9.82
N LEU A 315 7.79 -1.65 10.44
CA LEU A 315 7.39 -0.24 10.38
C LEU A 315 7.39 0.29 8.93
N ALA A 316 8.42 -0.02 8.15
CA ALA A 316 8.52 0.31 6.74
C ALA A 316 7.37 -0.29 5.92
N ASN A 317 7.02 -1.55 6.18
CA ASN A 317 5.91 -2.21 5.49
C ASN A 317 4.55 -1.58 5.81
N VAL A 318 4.36 -1.05 7.03
CA VAL A 318 3.10 -0.43 7.46
C VAL A 318 2.99 1.03 7.00
N ARG A 319 4.06 1.84 7.16
CA ARG A 319 4.03 3.29 6.90
C ARG A 319 4.70 3.72 5.59
N GLY A 320 5.50 2.85 4.98
CA GLY A 320 6.33 3.16 3.82
C GLY A 320 7.77 3.54 4.20
N LYS A 321 8.72 3.33 3.28
CA LYS A 321 10.14 3.68 3.47
C LYS A 321 10.43 5.18 3.36
N GLY A 322 9.50 5.94 2.75
CA GLY A 322 9.54 7.40 2.71
C GLY A 322 8.88 8.10 3.89
N ASP A 323 8.34 7.36 4.86
CA ASP A 323 7.72 7.97 6.04
C ASP A 323 8.78 8.65 6.94
N PRO A 324 8.57 9.91 7.37
CA PRO A 324 9.56 10.64 8.18
C PRO A 324 9.93 9.95 9.49
N ILE A 325 8.98 9.25 10.12
CA ILE A 325 9.25 8.52 11.37
C ILE A 325 10.12 7.31 11.09
N TYR A 326 9.84 6.56 10.03
CA TYR A 326 10.68 5.44 9.62
C TYR A 326 12.09 5.92 9.25
N ARG A 327 12.23 6.91 8.36
CA ARG A 327 13.53 7.46 7.94
C ARG A 327 14.38 7.86 9.13
N SER A 328 13.84 8.68 10.03
CA SER A 328 14.56 9.11 11.24
C SER A 328 15.07 7.96 12.12
N LEU A 329 14.34 6.83 12.17
CA LEU A 329 14.77 5.65 12.94
C LEU A 329 15.72 4.76 12.15
N ALA A 330 15.52 4.63 10.84
CA ALA A 330 16.39 3.90 9.94
C ALA A 330 17.77 4.57 9.88
N ASP A 331 17.84 5.90 9.79
CA ASP A 331 19.11 6.65 9.80
C ASP A 331 19.90 6.41 11.09
N LYS A 332 19.21 6.42 12.25
CA LYS A 332 19.83 6.09 13.54
C LYS A 332 20.33 4.64 13.60
N PHE A 333 19.58 3.71 13.00
CA PHE A 333 19.99 2.31 12.92
C PHE A 333 21.20 2.13 11.97
N ASN A 334 21.19 2.80 10.82
CA ASN A 334 22.22 2.70 9.79
C ASN A 334 23.57 3.29 10.21
N LYS A 335 23.59 4.18 11.22
CA LYS A 335 24.83 4.65 11.85
C LYS A 335 25.57 3.57 12.63
N GLU A 336 24.84 2.60 13.17
CA GLU A 336 25.37 1.58 14.08
C GLU A 336 25.53 0.20 13.41
N PHE A 337 24.77 -0.08 12.34
CA PHE A 337 24.65 -1.43 11.79
C PHE A 337 24.70 -1.48 10.26
N LEU A 338 25.34 -2.52 9.75
CA LEU A 338 25.35 -2.92 8.33
C LEU A 338 24.73 -4.32 8.16
N PRO A 339 24.08 -4.63 7.02
CA PRO A 339 23.79 -3.71 5.91
C PRO A 339 22.76 -2.66 6.32
N SER A 340 22.82 -1.49 5.69
CA SER A 340 21.90 -0.38 5.93
C SER A 340 20.48 -0.76 5.54
N LEU A 341 19.50 -0.25 6.27
CA LEU A 341 18.10 -0.25 5.88
C LEU A 341 17.88 0.76 4.75
N ALA A 342 17.19 0.32 3.71
CA ALA A 342 16.82 1.17 2.58
C ALA A 342 15.76 2.21 2.99
N THR A 343 16.03 3.48 2.68
CA THR A 343 15.07 4.59 2.78
C THR A 343 14.67 5.05 1.39
N GLU A 344 13.46 5.60 1.26
CA GLU A 344 12.97 6.22 0.02
C GLU A 344 12.75 7.72 0.28
N PRO A 345 12.92 8.62 -0.70
CA PRO A 345 12.64 10.03 -0.51
C PRO A 345 11.20 10.27 -0.01
N THR A 346 11.05 11.24 0.90
CA THR A 346 9.73 11.65 1.39
C THR A 346 8.87 12.15 0.23
N PRO A 347 7.54 12.10 0.31
CA PRO A 347 6.67 12.65 -0.73
C PRO A 347 7.02 14.10 -1.12
N ARG A 348 7.38 14.93 -0.13
CA ARG A 348 7.84 16.31 -0.34
C ARG A 348 9.18 16.40 -1.07
N GLU A 349 10.14 15.53 -0.71
CA GLU A 349 11.45 15.46 -1.39
C GLU A 349 11.28 15.00 -2.85
N ARG A 350 10.40 14.03 -3.11
CA ARG A 350 10.07 13.57 -4.47
C ARG A 350 9.48 14.69 -5.31
N GLN A 351 8.54 15.44 -4.74
CA GLN A 351 7.98 16.63 -5.38
C GLN A 351 9.06 17.64 -5.76
N SER A 352 9.94 18.00 -4.83
CA SER A 352 11.03 18.95 -5.14
C SER A 352 12.00 18.40 -6.17
N SER A 353 12.35 17.10 -6.13
CA SER A 353 13.35 16.51 -7.04
C SER A 353 12.93 16.49 -8.51
N GLY A 354 11.62 16.53 -8.76
CA GLY A 354 11.07 16.60 -10.11
C GLY A 354 10.93 18.02 -10.66
N ILE A 355 11.19 19.07 -9.86
CA ILE A 355 10.97 20.48 -10.24
C ILE A 355 12.31 21.21 -10.34
N TRP A 356 12.54 21.80 -11.51
CA TRP A 356 13.83 22.31 -11.96
C TRP A 356 13.71 23.76 -12.42
N ILE A 357 14.82 24.48 -12.47
CA ILE A 357 14.91 25.81 -13.06
C ILE A 357 15.29 25.63 -14.53
N ILE A 358 14.61 26.36 -15.41
CA ILE A 358 15.03 26.60 -16.80
C ILE A 358 15.56 28.02 -16.87
N GLU A 359 16.72 28.21 -17.49
CA GLU A 359 17.29 29.53 -17.73
C GLU A 359 17.99 29.60 -19.08
N TRP A 360 17.92 30.77 -19.70
CA TRP A 360 18.73 31.12 -20.84
C TRP A 360 18.97 32.62 -20.86
N GLN A 361 20.11 33.00 -21.42
CA GLN A 361 20.48 34.39 -21.63
C GLN A 361 21.11 34.49 -23.02
N TYR A 362 20.74 35.52 -23.75
CA TYR A 362 21.30 35.81 -25.06
C TYR A 362 22.32 36.94 -24.92
N ASN A 363 23.59 36.64 -25.19
CA ASN A 363 24.68 37.61 -25.22
C ASN A 363 25.14 37.80 -26.67
N ASP A 364 24.50 38.67 -27.45
CA ASP A 364 25.06 39.05 -28.75
C ASP A 364 24.81 40.51 -29.11
N ARG A 365 25.89 41.21 -29.49
CA ARG A 365 25.92 42.58 -30.03
C ARG A 365 25.18 42.72 -31.37
N LYS A 366 24.60 41.64 -31.91
CA LYS A 366 23.82 41.62 -33.15
C LYS A 366 22.41 42.18 -33.01
N ILE A 367 21.86 42.24 -31.80
CA ILE A 367 20.58 42.90 -31.53
C ILE A 367 20.68 44.39 -31.92
N ASP A 368 21.75 45.09 -31.54
CA ASP A 368 21.94 46.51 -31.89
C ASP A 368 21.88 46.80 -33.41
N LYS A 369 22.25 45.83 -34.27
CA LYS A 369 22.16 45.99 -35.74
C LYS A 369 20.74 45.85 -36.27
N LEU A 370 19.93 44.94 -35.72
CA LEU A 370 18.53 44.79 -36.09
C LEU A 370 17.68 45.97 -35.59
N TYR A 371 18.05 46.57 -34.46
CA TYR A 371 17.36 47.74 -33.90
C TYR A 371 17.74 49.06 -34.59
N GLY A 372 18.99 49.24 -35.01
CA GLY A 372 19.41 50.41 -35.79
C GLY A 372 18.71 50.55 -37.14
N GLU A 373 18.21 49.46 -37.71
CA GLU A 373 17.42 49.45 -38.96
C GLU A 373 15.88 49.52 -38.70
N ALA A 374 15.40 49.08 -37.54
CA ALA A 374 13.98 49.11 -37.18
C ALA A 374 13.50 50.50 -36.71
N GLU A 375 14.35 51.28 -36.03
CA GLU A 375 14.06 52.70 -35.70
C GLU A 375 13.88 53.55 -36.97
N ALA A 376 14.57 53.21 -38.06
CA ALA A 376 14.43 53.92 -39.35
C ALA A 376 13.08 53.66 -40.04
N ASN A 377 12.35 52.59 -39.68
CA ASN A 377 11.15 52.12 -40.39
C ASN A 377 9.84 52.21 -39.57
N GLY A 378 9.88 52.80 -38.36
CA GLY A 378 8.67 53.18 -37.61
C GLY A 378 7.76 52.02 -37.15
N GLN A 379 8.28 50.79 -37.06
CA GLN A 379 7.53 49.66 -36.50
C GLN A 379 7.77 49.55 -34.98
N GLY A 380 6.68 49.40 -34.23
CA GLY A 380 6.69 49.36 -32.76
C GLY A 380 7.65 48.31 -32.21
N ILE A 381 8.54 48.77 -31.32
CA ILE A 381 9.57 47.98 -30.66
C ILE A 381 8.93 46.91 -29.77
N MET A 382 9.01 45.65 -30.17
CA MET A 382 8.84 44.51 -29.27
C MET A 382 10.16 44.37 -28.49
N SER A 383 10.11 44.44 -27.16
CA SER A 383 11.31 44.25 -26.32
C SER A 383 11.80 42.81 -26.44
N VAL A 384 12.94 42.60 -27.12
CA VAL A 384 13.60 41.28 -27.09
C VAL A 384 14.16 41.12 -25.68
N THR A 385 13.61 40.18 -24.91
CA THR A 385 14.10 39.86 -23.57
C THR A 385 15.51 39.29 -23.67
N GLU A 386 16.48 39.89 -22.97
CA GLU A 386 17.90 39.46 -22.93
C GLU A 386 18.09 38.04 -22.33
N GLY A 387 17.03 37.47 -21.76
CA GLY A 387 16.97 36.12 -21.25
C GLY A 387 15.64 35.86 -20.57
N ALA A 388 15.41 34.62 -20.16
CA ALA A 388 14.30 34.27 -19.30
C ALA A 388 14.72 33.19 -18.30
N GLN A 389 14.06 33.22 -17.16
CA GLN A 389 14.12 32.20 -16.13
C GLN A 389 12.69 31.73 -15.84
N GLY A 390 12.53 30.42 -15.67
CA GLY A 390 11.24 29.83 -15.36
C GLY A 390 11.38 28.50 -14.63
N THR A 391 10.26 27.79 -14.54
CA THR A 391 10.20 26.47 -13.93
C THR A 391 10.02 25.40 -15.01
N ALA A 392 10.72 24.29 -14.87
CA ALA A 392 10.50 23.07 -15.64
C ALA A 392 10.27 21.89 -14.68
N PHE A 393 9.65 20.82 -15.15
CA PHE A 393 9.50 19.61 -14.33
C PHE A 393 9.50 18.34 -15.15
N PHE A 394 9.94 17.25 -14.54
CA PHE A 394 9.90 15.92 -15.13
C PHE A 394 8.51 15.30 -14.94
N LEU A 395 7.91 14.82 -16.01
CA LEU A 395 6.61 14.15 -16.03
C LEU A 395 6.76 12.70 -16.49
N ASP A 396 6.29 11.75 -15.67
CA ASP A 396 6.36 10.32 -15.97
C ASP A 396 5.71 10.01 -17.32
N GLY A 397 6.48 9.39 -18.21
CA GLY A 397 6.04 9.00 -19.56
C GLY A 397 6.06 10.10 -20.61
N VAL A 398 6.46 11.33 -20.26
CA VAL A 398 6.58 12.46 -21.21
C VAL A 398 8.01 12.99 -21.30
N GLY A 399 8.68 13.17 -20.16
CA GLY A 399 10.00 13.80 -20.09
C GLY A 399 9.96 15.17 -19.42
N LEU A 400 10.86 16.07 -19.81
CA LEU A 400 11.00 17.40 -19.24
C LEU A 400 10.02 18.38 -19.89
N VAL A 401 9.17 19.01 -19.10
CA VAL A 401 8.08 19.91 -19.54
C VAL A 401 8.26 21.30 -18.95
N SER A 402 7.98 22.34 -19.73
CA SER A 402 7.90 23.73 -19.27
C SER A 402 6.86 24.50 -20.10
N ALA A 403 6.66 25.79 -19.79
CA ALA A 403 5.87 26.68 -20.61
C ALA A 403 6.67 27.06 -21.87
N GLU A 404 5.98 27.37 -22.98
CA GLU A 404 6.66 27.67 -24.25
C GLU A 404 7.48 28.96 -24.15
N HIS A 405 6.91 30.00 -23.53
CA HIS A 405 7.60 31.28 -23.32
C HIS A 405 8.78 31.22 -22.32
N CYS A 406 8.96 30.11 -21.59
CA CYS A 406 10.15 29.93 -20.75
C CYS A 406 11.37 29.45 -21.57
N ALA A 407 11.14 28.88 -22.76
CA ALA A 407 12.20 28.47 -23.66
C ALA A 407 12.61 29.63 -24.59
N PRO A 408 13.81 29.57 -25.20
CA PRO A 408 14.20 30.54 -26.22
C PRO A 408 13.16 30.61 -27.36
N PRO A 409 12.78 31.83 -27.80
CA PRO A 409 11.98 32.04 -29.01
C PRO A 409 12.62 31.37 -30.22
N GLU A 410 11.82 31.00 -31.23
CA GLU A 410 12.33 30.35 -32.46
C GLU A 410 13.27 31.28 -33.25
N GLU A 411 13.13 32.58 -33.08
CA GLU A 411 13.94 33.63 -33.70
C GLU A 411 15.34 33.74 -33.05
N ILE A 412 15.51 33.15 -31.86
CA ILE A 412 16.78 33.10 -31.13
C ILE A 412 17.39 31.72 -31.35
N ASP A 413 18.39 31.65 -32.24
CA ASP A 413 19.11 30.42 -32.56
C ASP A 413 20.12 30.05 -31.45
N LEU A 414 19.59 29.52 -30.35
CA LEU A 414 20.37 28.89 -29.29
C LEU A 414 20.36 27.38 -29.49
N GLU A 415 21.53 26.82 -29.86
CA GLU A 415 21.71 25.36 -30.05
C GLU A 415 21.28 24.57 -28.80
N PHE A 416 21.63 25.10 -27.63
CA PHE A 416 21.23 24.59 -26.32
C PHE A 416 21.01 25.72 -25.32
N PHE A 417 20.18 25.46 -24.32
CA PHE A 417 20.05 26.27 -23.11
C PHE A 417 20.10 25.38 -21.86
N ARG A 418 19.92 25.96 -20.66
CA ARG A 418 20.29 25.28 -19.42
C ARG A 418 19.09 24.98 -18.53
N VAL A 419 19.15 23.82 -17.89
CA VAL A 419 18.31 23.49 -16.73
C VAL A 419 19.19 23.04 -15.57
N PHE A 420 18.73 23.28 -14.35
CA PHE A 420 19.41 22.81 -13.15
C PHE A 420 18.44 22.63 -11.98
N HIS A 421 18.83 21.82 -11.01
CA HIS A 421 18.07 21.61 -9.79
C HIS A 421 18.60 22.54 -8.67
N PRO A 422 17.74 23.17 -7.84
CA PRO A 422 18.16 24.16 -6.84
C PRO A 422 19.09 23.57 -5.76
N SER A 423 19.07 22.25 -5.54
CA SER A 423 20.00 21.60 -4.60
C SER A 423 21.45 21.53 -5.11
N ALA A 424 21.67 21.81 -6.40
CA ALA A 424 22.99 21.78 -7.04
C ALA A 424 23.06 22.84 -8.15
N PRO A 425 22.98 24.14 -7.83
CA PRO A 425 22.82 25.22 -8.82
C PRO A 425 24.01 25.37 -9.78
N ASN A 426 25.17 24.85 -9.38
CA ASN A 426 26.37 24.84 -10.22
C ASN A 426 26.40 23.68 -11.24
N LEU A 427 25.54 22.68 -11.08
CA LEU A 427 25.44 21.53 -11.98
C LEU A 427 24.30 21.78 -12.99
N LYS A 428 24.64 22.45 -14.08
CA LYS A 428 23.72 22.79 -15.17
C LYS A 428 23.81 21.76 -16.29
N PHE A 429 22.67 21.42 -16.88
CA PHE A 429 22.57 20.48 -17.99
C PHE A 429 22.04 21.19 -19.24
N GLU A 430 22.53 20.76 -20.39
CA GLU A 430 22.09 21.25 -21.68
C GLU A 430 20.74 20.63 -22.06
N VAL A 431 19.87 21.48 -22.59
CA VAL A 431 18.54 21.12 -23.07
C VAL A 431 18.24 21.85 -24.36
N LYS A 432 17.34 21.29 -25.16
CA LYS A 432 16.79 21.92 -26.35
C LYS A 432 15.31 21.62 -26.49
N VAL A 433 14.58 22.47 -27.20
CA VAL A 433 13.15 22.26 -27.41
C VAL A 433 12.95 21.10 -28.38
N ALA A 434 12.26 20.05 -27.94
CA ALA A 434 11.90 18.90 -28.76
C ALA A 434 10.55 19.10 -29.44
N LYS A 435 9.57 19.64 -28.70
CA LYS A 435 8.25 20.01 -29.20
C LYS A 435 7.79 21.28 -28.51
N ARG A 436 7.09 22.17 -29.21
CA ARG A 436 6.46 23.35 -28.62
C ARG A 436 5.12 23.66 -29.28
N CYS A 437 4.23 24.29 -28.55
CA CYS A 437 2.97 24.80 -29.08
C CYS A 437 2.71 26.19 -28.52
N LYS A 438 2.90 27.23 -29.34
CA LYS A 438 2.67 28.65 -28.98
C LYS A 438 1.23 28.90 -28.49
N VAL A 439 0.25 28.21 -29.08
CA VAL A 439 -1.18 28.35 -28.70
C VAL A 439 -1.47 27.77 -27.32
N ARG A 440 -0.88 26.61 -27.00
CA ARG A 440 -1.05 25.94 -25.69
C ARG A 440 -0.06 26.46 -24.64
N ASP A 441 0.93 27.26 -25.04
CA ASP A 441 2.06 27.70 -24.23
C ASP A 441 2.73 26.57 -23.43
N ILE A 442 3.01 25.47 -24.13
CA ILE A 442 3.72 24.31 -23.56
C ILE A 442 4.88 23.95 -24.47
N CYS A 443 6.02 23.59 -23.88
CA CYS A 443 7.11 22.92 -24.56
C CYS A 443 7.53 21.64 -23.84
N ILE A 444 8.06 20.69 -24.62
CA ILE A 444 8.71 19.48 -24.17
C ILE A 444 10.18 19.58 -24.57
N LEU A 445 11.07 19.34 -23.62
CA LEU A 445 12.51 19.54 -23.77
C LEU A 445 13.23 18.20 -23.89
N LYS A 446 14.16 18.12 -24.83
CA LYS A 446 15.20 17.08 -24.84
C LYS A 446 16.31 17.51 -23.88
N HIS A 447 16.83 16.58 -23.10
CA HIS A 447 17.80 16.85 -22.05
C HIS A 447 18.86 15.76 -21.95
N ASP A 448 20.02 16.13 -21.39
CA ASP A 448 21.10 15.19 -21.04
C ASP A 448 21.20 14.95 -19.53
N VAL A 449 20.16 15.30 -18.76
CA VAL A 449 20.09 15.00 -17.32
C VAL A 449 20.12 13.48 -17.10
N PRO A 450 21.06 12.94 -16.29
CA PRO A 450 21.14 11.51 -15.98
C PRO A 450 19.90 10.99 -15.24
N GLU A 451 19.47 9.75 -15.53
CA GLU A 451 18.27 9.13 -14.94
C GLU A 451 18.31 9.05 -13.40
N ASN A 452 19.48 9.02 -12.78
CA ASN A 452 19.63 9.00 -11.33
C ASN A 452 19.61 10.40 -10.66
N LYS A 453 19.46 11.48 -11.45
CA LYS A 453 19.46 12.87 -10.97
C LYS A 453 18.07 13.48 -10.87
N PHE A 454 17.05 12.85 -11.43
CA PHE A 454 15.66 13.35 -11.39
C PHE A 454 14.68 12.24 -11.03
N GLU A 455 13.50 12.62 -10.53
CA GLU A 455 12.34 11.74 -10.46
C GLU A 455 11.19 12.37 -11.26
N GLY A 456 10.47 11.54 -12.02
CA GLY A 456 9.28 11.97 -12.74
C GLY A 456 8.07 12.12 -11.82
N LEU A 457 7.32 13.20 -12.02
CA LEU A 457 6.06 13.45 -11.35
C LEU A 457 4.94 12.66 -12.03
N LYS A 458 4.02 12.11 -11.23
CA LYS A 458 2.96 11.24 -11.75
C LYS A 458 1.85 12.04 -12.43
N PRO A 459 1.43 11.70 -13.66
CA PRO A 459 0.26 12.34 -14.29
C PRO A 459 -1.04 11.92 -13.61
N CYS A 460 -1.97 12.87 -13.44
CA CYS A 460 -3.34 12.57 -13.09
C CYS A 460 -4.14 12.21 -14.34
N ARG A 461 -4.69 11.00 -14.38
CA ARG A 461 -5.54 10.54 -15.51
C ARG A 461 -6.96 11.11 -15.47
N VAL A 462 -7.34 11.79 -14.39
CA VAL A 462 -8.66 12.40 -14.24
C VAL A 462 -8.50 13.92 -14.40
N PRO A 463 -9.15 14.55 -15.39
CA PRO A 463 -9.07 16.00 -15.58
C PRO A 463 -9.61 16.75 -14.35
N ALA A 464 -8.91 17.81 -13.94
CA ALA A 464 -9.35 18.68 -12.86
C ALA A 464 -10.64 19.43 -13.22
N ARG A 465 -11.45 19.73 -12.20
CA ARG A 465 -12.76 20.38 -12.29
C ARG A 465 -12.86 21.56 -11.32
N GLY A 466 -13.87 22.41 -11.50
CA GLY A 466 -14.17 23.47 -10.53
C GLY A 466 -14.40 22.89 -9.13
N GLY A 467 -13.79 23.51 -8.11
CA GLY A 467 -13.79 23.06 -6.71
C GLY A 467 -12.67 22.08 -6.34
N ASP A 468 -11.88 21.59 -7.30
CA ASP A 468 -10.76 20.72 -6.98
C ASP A 468 -9.65 21.49 -6.27
N VAL A 469 -9.20 20.99 -5.13
CA VAL A 469 -8.09 21.58 -4.37
C VAL A 469 -6.77 21.21 -5.02
N VAL A 470 -6.00 22.22 -5.37
CA VAL A 470 -4.74 22.08 -6.11
C VAL A 470 -3.62 22.91 -5.47
N ARG A 471 -2.38 22.58 -5.84
CA ARG A 471 -1.18 23.32 -5.48
C ARG A 471 -0.34 23.58 -6.72
N ALA A 472 0.10 24.82 -6.89
CA ALA A 472 1.10 25.20 -7.88
C ALA A 472 2.49 25.15 -7.25
N PHE A 473 3.47 24.67 -8.01
CA PHE A 473 4.86 24.65 -7.62
C PHE A 473 5.71 25.33 -8.68
N GLY A 474 6.75 26.03 -8.25
CA GLY A 474 7.73 26.66 -9.13
C GLY A 474 8.64 27.59 -8.35
N PHE A 475 9.44 28.37 -9.06
CA PHE A 475 10.35 29.33 -8.43
C PHE A 475 9.91 30.74 -8.74
N THR A 476 10.00 31.64 -7.77
CA THR A 476 9.64 33.04 -7.97
C THR A 476 10.91 33.88 -8.06
N ASP A 477 11.29 34.27 -9.27
CA ASP A 477 12.55 34.99 -9.57
C ASP A 477 13.76 34.40 -8.85
N TYR A 478 14.04 33.11 -9.10
CA TYR A 478 15.00 32.29 -8.36
C TYR A 478 16.36 32.97 -8.18
N GLN A 479 16.80 33.01 -6.93
CA GLN A 479 18.15 33.28 -6.50
C GLN A 479 18.80 32.04 -5.87
N VAL A 480 20.13 32.00 -5.88
CA VAL A 480 20.88 30.88 -5.29
C VAL A 480 20.54 30.74 -3.80
N GLY A 481 19.98 29.59 -3.43
CA GLY A 481 19.54 29.30 -2.05
C GLY A 481 18.03 29.26 -1.88
N ASP A 482 17.27 29.70 -2.89
CA ASP A 482 15.80 29.66 -2.83
C ASP A 482 15.25 28.23 -2.88
N ALA A 483 14.19 28.02 -2.10
CA ALA A 483 13.41 26.77 -2.14
C ALA A 483 12.25 26.89 -3.13
N VAL A 484 11.69 25.74 -3.53
CA VAL A 484 10.49 25.73 -4.38
C VAL A 484 9.31 26.44 -3.70
N THR A 485 8.75 27.44 -4.37
CA THR A 485 7.56 28.18 -3.94
C THR A 485 6.32 27.32 -4.15
N THR A 486 5.42 27.30 -3.17
CA THR A 486 4.15 26.56 -3.25
C THR A 486 2.97 27.50 -3.01
N SER A 487 2.09 27.60 -3.99
CA SER A 487 0.82 28.33 -3.86
C SER A 487 -0.33 27.33 -3.79
N ARG A 488 -1.27 27.52 -2.86
CA ARG A 488 -2.38 26.59 -2.61
C ARG A 488 -3.73 27.28 -2.75
N GLY A 489 -4.67 26.58 -3.38
CA GLY A 489 -6.08 26.97 -3.39
C GLY A 489 -6.90 25.95 -4.16
N GLU A 490 -7.85 26.43 -4.95
CA GLU A 490 -8.79 25.60 -5.69
C GLU A 490 -8.86 26.02 -7.15
N VAL A 491 -9.28 25.10 -8.01
CA VAL A 491 -9.69 25.44 -9.36
C VAL A 491 -11.05 26.12 -9.27
N SER A 492 -11.14 27.41 -9.56
CA SER A 492 -12.41 28.13 -9.53
C SER A 492 -13.37 27.59 -10.59
N HIS A 493 -12.88 27.44 -11.83
CA HIS A 493 -13.58 26.79 -12.93
C HIS A 493 -12.60 26.45 -14.05
N VAL A 494 -13.03 25.60 -14.98
CA VAL A 494 -12.28 25.27 -16.20
C VAL A 494 -12.87 26.07 -17.35
N ALA A 495 -12.05 26.87 -18.02
CA ALA A 495 -12.45 27.67 -19.18
C ALA A 495 -11.77 27.13 -20.45
N THR A 496 -12.37 27.37 -21.61
CA THR A 496 -11.71 27.10 -22.90
C THR A 496 -11.43 28.44 -23.59
N ARG A 497 -10.18 28.68 -23.98
CA ARG A 497 -9.77 29.87 -24.75
C ARG A 497 -8.92 29.44 -25.92
N SER A 498 -9.26 29.90 -27.12
CA SER A 498 -8.57 29.53 -28.36
C SER A 498 -8.38 28.02 -28.52
N GLY A 499 -9.39 27.23 -28.11
CA GLY A 499 -9.34 25.76 -28.15
C GLY A 499 -8.56 25.09 -27.02
N VAL A 500 -7.90 25.84 -26.14
CA VAL A 500 -7.11 25.32 -25.02
C VAL A 500 -7.91 25.36 -23.72
N LYS A 501 -7.95 24.22 -23.01
CA LYS A 501 -8.57 24.15 -21.68
C LYS A 501 -7.61 24.69 -20.62
N LEU A 502 -8.08 25.70 -19.90
CA LEU A 502 -7.36 26.43 -18.86
C LEU A 502 -8.06 26.25 -17.51
N LEU A 503 -7.27 25.98 -16.47
CA LEU A 503 -7.69 25.99 -15.08
C LEU A 503 -7.59 27.42 -14.55
N ASN A 504 -8.71 28.03 -14.16
CA ASN A 504 -8.68 29.27 -13.41
C ASN A 504 -8.38 28.95 -11.94
N LEU A 505 -7.35 29.58 -11.38
CA LEU A 505 -6.93 29.33 -10.00
C LEU A 505 -7.47 30.39 -9.06
N SER A 506 -7.88 29.98 -7.86
CA SER A 506 -8.39 30.88 -6.81
C SER A 506 -7.28 31.62 -6.06
N PHE A 507 -6.04 31.56 -6.53
CA PHE A 507 -4.85 32.03 -5.84
C PHE A 507 -3.85 32.61 -6.84
N LYS A 508 -2.98 33.49 -6.36
CA LYS A 508 -1.95 34.15 -7.17
C LYS A 508 -0.78 33.24 -7.45
N ILE A 509 -0.27 33.32 -8.69
CA ILE A 509 0.96 32.69 -9.14
C ILE A 509 2.02 33.79 -9.20
N GLY A 510 3.18 33.56 -8.59
CA GLY A 510 4.30 34.50 -8.64
C GLY A 510 5.03 34.44 -9.98
N GLN A 511 5.64 35.55 -10.38
CA GLN A 511 6.49 35.64 -11.56
C GLN A 511 7.65 34.62 -11.46
N GLY A 512 7.97 33.91 -12.54
CA GLY A 512 8.96 32.81 -12.58
C GLY A 512 8.38 31.41 -12.37
N MET A 513 7.16 31.27 -11.82
CA MET A 513 6.54 29.96 -11.62
C MET A 513 6.02 29.34 -12.93
N SER A 514 6.01 30.09 -14.02
CA SER A 514 5.64 29.64 -15.36
C SER A 514 6.36 28.35 -15.73
N GLY A 515 5.63 27.41 -16.32
CA GLY A 515 6.11 26.08 -16.66
C GLY A 515 6.15 25.09 -15.49
N GLY A 516 5.86 25.52 -14.26
CA GLY A 516 5.79 24.66 -13.09
C GLY A 516 4.53 23.77 -13.03
N PRO A 517 4.54 22.67 -12.26
CA PRO A 517 3.40 21.76 -12.20
C PRO A 517 2.29 22.26 -11.26
N ILE A 518 1.03 22.03 -11.65
CA ILE A 518 -0.13 22.04 -10.76
C ILE A 518 -0.43 20.61 -10.34
N MET A 519 -0.57 20.34 -9.04
CA MET A 519 -0.86 18.99 -8.51
C MET A 519 -2.12 18.93 -7.67
N ASP A 520 -2.77 17.76 -7.67
CA ASP A 520 -3.91 17.45 -6.81
C ASP A 520 -3.50 17.04 -5.37
N ARG A 521 -4.49 16.72 -4.52
CA ARG A 521 -4.25 16.25 -3.15
C ARG A 521 -3.48 14.93 -3.05
N MET A 522 -3.41 14.16 -4.13
CA MET A 522 -2.68 12.90 -4.25
C MET A 522 -1.32 13.08 -4.91
N GLU A 523 -0.87 14.33 -5.09
CA GLU A 523 0.44 14.68 -5.63
C GLU A 523 0.63 14.25 -7.09
N ARG A 524 -0.48 14.22 -7.84
CA ARG A 524 -0.48 13.94 -9.28
C ARG A 524 -0.63 15.24 -10.05
N VAL A 525 0.14 15.40 -11.12
CA VAL A 525 0.09 16.57 -12.00
C VAL A 525 -1.27 16.63 -12.69
N VAL A 526 -1.93 17.79 -12.64
CA VAL A 526 -3.22 18.07 -13.31
C VAL A 526 -3.12 19.20 -14.34
N GLY A 527 -2.02 19.96 -14.33
CA GLY A 527 -1.77 21.03 -15.27
C GLY A 527 -0.37 21.63 -15.15
N VAL A 528 -0.09 22.62 -15.99
CA VAL A 528 1.17 23.38 -16.07
C VAL A 528 0.84 24.85 -15.88
N VAL A 529 1.60 25.55 -15.04
CA VAL A 529 1.46 26.99 -14.85
C VAL A 529 1.69 27.71 -16.18
N HIS A 530 0.70 28.47 -16.64
CA HIS A 530 0.77 29.23 -17.88
C HIS A 530 1.32 30.63 -17.61
N LYS A 531 0.56 31.46 -16.91
CA LYS A 531 0.96 32.82 -16.58
C LYS A 531 0.19 33.33 -15.36
N GLY A 532 0.88 34.13 -14.57
CA GLY A 532 0.34 34.87 -13.43
C GLY A 532 1.36 35.89 -12.92
N GLY A 533 0.87 36.95 -12.28
CA GLY A 533 1.66 38.09 -11.84
C GLY A 533 0.79 39.21 -11.26
N PRO A 534 1.39 40.22 -10.62
CA PRO A 534 0.67 41.28 -9.90
C PRO A 534 -0.22 42.15 -10.80
N LEU A 535 0.04 42.17 -12.11
CA LEU A 535 -0.70 42.95 -13.11
C LEU A 535 -1.78 42.14 -13.85
N GLU A 536 -1.86 40.82 -13.65
CA GLU A 536 -2.87 39.98 -14.32
C GLU A 536 -4.14 39.84 -13.47
N LEU A 537 -5.30 40.09 -14.10
CA LEU A 537 -6.62 40.00 -13.45
C LEU A 537 -6.96 38.58 -12.98
N ARG A 538 -6.36 37.53 -13.58
CA ARG A 538 -6.60 36.12 -13.26
C ARG A 538 -5.37 35.27 -13.56
N ASP A 539 -5.16 34.23 -12.77
CA ASP A 539 -4.02 33.33 -12.88
C ASP A 539 -4.46 31.99 -13.50
N TYR A 540 -3.73 31.53 -14.52
CA TYR A 540 -4.12 30.38 -15.32
C TYR A 540 -3.08 29.26 -15.28
N ALA A 541 -3.57 28.03 -15.36
CA ALA A 541 -2.76 26.88 -15.71
C ALA A 541 -3.37 26.12 -16.89
N VAL A 542 -2.52 25.61 -17.78
CA VAL A 542 -2.95 24.75 -18.88
C VAL A 542 -3.20 23.35 -18.36
N THR A 543 -4.30 22.73 -18.78
CA THR A 543 -4.62 21.35 -18.35
C THR A 543 -3.57 20.35 -18.83
N LEU A 544 -3.33 19.30 -18.03
CA LEU A 544 -2.36 18.25 -18.37
C LEU A 544 -2.62 17.58 -19.72
N ASN A 545 -3.89 17.46 -20.14
CA ASN A 545 -4.24 16.89 -21.45
C ASN A 545 -3.55 17.62 -22.60
N ALA A 546 -3.34 18.94 -22.51
CA ALA A 546 -2.65 19.70 -23.55
C ALA A 546 -1.18 19.27 -23.72
N VAL A 547 -0.52 18.91 -22.61
CA VAL A 547 0.85 18.36 -22.60
C VAL A 547 0.87 16.98 -23.22
N LEU A 548 -0.06 16.10 -22.80
CA LEU A 548 -0.14 14.72 -23.30
C LEU A 548 -0.44 14.70 -24.81
N SER A 549 -1.35 15.55 -25.28
CA SER A 549 -1.63 15.68 -26.72
C SER A 549 -0.41 16.17 -27.50
N LEU A 550 0.34 17.16 -26.99
CA LEU A 550 1.58 17.60 -27.63
C LEU A 550 2.65 16.48 -27.67
N HIS A 551 2.71 15.65 -26.63
CA HIS A 551 3.63 14.51 -26.61
C HIS A 551 3.26 13.45 -27.66
N GLU A 552 1.96 13.16 -27.83
CA GLU A 552 1.42 12.16 -28.77
C GLU A 552 1.42 12.62 -30.23
N GLU A 553 1.39 13.94 -30.51
CA GLU A 553 1.48 14.48 -31.87
C GLU A 553 2.76 13.99 -32.56
N ALA A 554 2.63 13.20 -33.63
CA ALA A 554 3.77 12.74 -34.42
C ALA A 554 4.50 13.95 -35.00
N SER A 555 5.83 13.95 -34.93
CA SER A 555 6.66 14.92 -35.67
C SER A 555 6.36 14.74 -37.16
N LEU A 556 5.49 15.60 -37.69
CA LEU A 556 5.21 15.71 -39.13
C LEU A 556 6.42 16.31 -39.84
#